data_AF-A0A2Z6S2F7-F1
#
_entry.id   AF-A0A2Z6S2F7-F1
#
_cell.length_a   1.000
_cell.length_b   1.000
_cell.length_c   1.000
_cell.angle_alpha   90.00
_cell.angle_beta   90.00
_cell.angle_gamma   90.00
#
_symmetry.space_group_name_H-M   'P 1'
#
loop_
_entity.id
_entity.type
_entity.pdbx_description
1 polymer ?
#
loop_
_entity_poly.entity_id
_entity_poly.type
_entity_poly.pdbx_seq_one_letter_code
_entity_poly.pdbx_strand_id
1 'polypeptide(L)'
;MKKGFLLSKPAPKIASTSSTTQVTLTSASKSPPLDRFYDVILNFLLKYTKRNPELFSSIIAPDPSAIHEFLYNHKDQVIPMDQLSQHISEYDCYPTIAQFFATIFNLFLLDDENQARILLDSKIRQE
;
A
#
# COMPACT_ATOMS: atom_id res chain seq x y z
N MET A 1 -66.87 -26.62 5.33
CA MET A 1 -66.08 -27.39 6.32
C MET A 1 -65.03 -26.46 6.93
N LYS A 2 -65.09 -26.19 8.24
CA LYS A 2 -64.10 -25.39 8.96
C LYS A 2 -62.86 -26.26 9.21
N LYS A 3 -61.74 -25.97 8.53
CA LYS A 3 -60.43 -26.53 8.88
C LYS A 3 -59.70 -25.48 9.73
N GLY A 4 -59.80 -25.64 11.04
CA GLY A 4 -58.92 -24.95 11.97
C GLY A 4 -57.51 -25.54 11.85
N PHE A 5 -56.53 -24.69 11.62
CA PHE A 5 -55.13 -25.01 11.88
C PHE A 5 -54.57 -23.95 12.81
N LEU A 6 -54.11 -24.44 13.95
CA LEU A 6 -53.56 -23.72 15.08
C LEU A 6 -52.28 -23.01 14.66
N LEU A 7 -52.15 -21.74 15.02
CA LEU A 7 -50.94 -20.93 14.91
C LEU A 7 -49.82 -21.55 15.77
N SER A 8 -48.97 -22.37 15.17
CA SER A 8 -47.78 -22.89 15.83
C SER A 8 -46.65 -21.86 15.81
N LYS A 9 -46.57 -21.09 16.90
CA LYS A 9 -45.43 -20.32 17.47
C LYS A 9 -44.65 -19.34 16.56
N PRO A 10 -44.30 -18.14 17.05
CA PRO A 10 -43.37 -17.25 16.33
C PRO A 10 -41.97 -17.87 16.28
N ALA A 11 -41.29 -17.71 15.14
CA ALA A 11 -39.92 -18.15 14.93
C ALA A 11 -38.96 -17.48 15.95
N PRO A 12 -37.92 -18.18 16.44
CA PRO A 12 -36.95 -17.57 17.36
C PRO A 12 -36.29 -16.38 16.67
N LYS A 13 -36.24 -15.22 17.35
CA LYS A 13 -35.45 -14.08 16.91
C LYS A 13 -34.02 -14.56 16.68
N ILE A 14 -33.54 -14.44 15.44
CA ILE A 14 -32.12 -14.59 15.10
C ILE A 14 -31.38 -13.60 15.99
N ALA A 15 -30.66 -14.10 16.98
CA ALA A 15 -29.71 -13.30 17.71
C ALA A 15 -28.64 -12.89 16.69
N SER A 16 -28.51 -11.58 16.46
CA SER A 16 -27.44 -11.03 15.65
C SER A 16 -26.11 -11.41 16.32
N THR A 17 -25.47 -12.47 15.83
CA THR A 17 -24.11 -12.79 16.22
C THR A 17 -23.22 -11.79 15.49
N SER A 18 -23.02 -10.63 16.09
CA SER A 18 -21.88 -9.78 15.78
C SER A 18 -20.63 -10.54 16.19
N SER A 19 -20.14 -11.41 15.29
CA SER A 19 -18.83 -12.01 15.43
C SER A 19 -17.81 -10.94 15.06
N THR A 20 -17.53 -10.05 16.00
CA THR A 20 -16.33 -9.22 15.93
C THR A 20 -15.17 -10.17 16.12
N THR A 21 -14.67 -10.71 15.01
CA THR A 21 -13.37 -11.39 15.02
C THR A 21 -12.35 -10.28 15.26
N GLN A 22 -12.02 -10.09 16.54
CA GLN A 22 -10.98 -9.17 16.96
C GLN A 22 -9.67 -9.80 16.46
N VAL A 23 -9.25 -9.40 15.27
CA VAL A 23 -7.91 -9.70 14.79
C VAL A 23 -6.99 -8.87 15.68
N THR A 24 -6.51 -9.48 16.75
CA THR A 24 -5.40 -8.93 17.53
C THR A 24 -4.20 -8.93 16.61
N LEU A 25 -3.99 -7.82 15.90
CA LEU A 25 -2.74 -7.53 15.22
C LEU A 25 -1.66 -7.60 16.30
N THR A 26 -0.96 -8.73 16.32
CA THR A 26 0.21 -8.89 17.17
C THR A 26 1.23 -7.95 16.57
N SER A 27 1.37 -6.74 17.13
CA SER A 27 2.43 -5.83 16.67
C SER A 27 3.74 -6.56 16.90
N ALA A 28 4.37 -6.97 15.81
CA ALA A 28 5.71 -7.51 15.90
C ALA A 28 6.57 -6.36 16.44
N SER A 29 7.05 -6.50 17.67
CA SER A 29 7.86 -5.52 18.42
C SER A 29 9.16 -5.10 17.72
N LYS A 30 9.41 -5.56 16.49
CA LYS A 30 10.52 -5.14 15.66
C LYS A 30 9.93 -4.52 14.41
N SER A 31 10.19 -3.22 14.23
CA SER A 31 9.93 -2.56 12.95
C SER A 31 10.51 -3.44 11.84
N PRO A 32 9.74 -3.73 10.77
CA PRO A 32 10.28 -4.47 9.65
C PRO A 32 11.56 -3.80 9.14
N PRO A 33 12.52 -4.58 8.59
CA PRO A 33 13.69 -4.00 7.94
C PRO A 33 13.25 -2.93 6.94
N LEU A 34 13.85 -1.75 7.04
CA LEU A 34 13.50 -0.56 6.24
C LEU A 34 13.66 -0.80 4.73
N ASP A 35 14.50 -1.77 4.36
CA ASP A 35 14.84 -2.17 3.00
C ASP A 35 13.94 -3.28 2.44
N ARG A 36 13.03 -3.85 3.24
CA ARG A 36 12.23 -5.04 2.86
C ARG A 36 11.48 -4.88 1.53
N PHE A 37 11.03 -3.67 1.21
CA PHE A 37 10.23 -3.40 0.02
C PHE A 37 11.00 -2.77 -1.14
N TYR A 38 12.31 -2.53 -1.00
CA TYR A 38 13.07 -1.82 -2.02
C TYR A 38 13.02 -2.54 -3.37
N ASP A 39 13.21 -3.85 -3.40
CA ASP A 39 13.12 -4.65 -4.62
C ASP A 39 11.74 -4.55 -5.29
N VAL A 40 10.66 -4.54 -4.51
CA VAL A 40 9.29 -4.43 -5.03
C VAL A 40 9.06 -3.06 -5.63
N ILE A 41 9.48 -2.00 -4.93
CA ILE A 41 9.36 -0.61 -5.36
C ILE A 41 10.20 -0.37 -6.62
N LEU A 42 11.45 -0.81 -6.63
CA LEU A 42 12.36 -0.70 -7.77
C LEU A 42 11.80 -1.44 -9.00
N ASN A 43 11.33 -2.68 -8.82
CA ASN A 43 10.72 -3.44 -9.91
C ASN A 43 9.45 -2.76 -10.45
N PHE A 44 8.63 -2.18 -9.57
CA PHE A 44 7.43 -1.45 -9.97
C PHE A 44 7.79 -0.19 -10.78
N LEU A 45 8.68 0.66 -10.24
CA LEU A 45 9.14 1.88 -10.90
C LEU A 45 9.78 1.54 -12.25
N LEU A 46 10.72 0.59 -12.31
CA LEU A 46 11.37 0.17 -13.55
C LEU A 46 10.36 -0.26 -14.62
N LYS A 47 9.41 -1.14 -14.26
CA LYS A 47 8.37 -1.60 -15.20
C LYS A 47 7.52 -0.45 -15.72
N TYR A 48 7.26 0.54 -14.87
CA TYR A 48 6.44 1.68 -15.23
C TYR A 48 7.21 2.68 -16.11
N THR A 49 8.42 3.06 -15.69
CA THR A 49 9.30 3.98 -16.44
C THR A 49 9.66 3.41 -17.80
N LYS A 50 9.91 2.10 -17.90
CA LYS A 50 10.16 1.44 -19.20
C LYS A 50 8.97 1.55 -20.16
N ARG A 51 7.75 1.50 -19.64
CA ARG A 51 6.53 1.59 -20.48
C ARG A 51 6.15 3.03 -20.79
N ASN A 52 6.41 3.94 -19.86
CA ASN A 52 5.97 5.34 -19.92
C ASN A 52 7.05 6.26 -19.32
N PRO A 53 8.19 6.44 -19.99
CA PRO A 53 9.27 7.29 -19.48
C PRO A 53 8.81 8.75 -19.31
N GLU A 54 7.95 9.19 -20.23
CA GLU A 54 7.41 10.54 -20.27
C GLU A 54 6.72 10.93 -18.96
N LEU A 55 5.99 10.01 -18.32
CA LEU A 55 5.21 10.32 -17.12
C LEU A 55 6.08 10.84 -15.98
N PHE A 56 7.28 10.30 -15.78
CA PHE A 56 8.18 10.78 -14.74
C PHE A 56 8.96 12.03 -15.16
N SER A 57 9.24 12.19 -16.45
CA SER A 57 9.89 13.40 -16.99
C SER A 57 8.94 14.61 -17.08
N SER A 58 7.62 14.39 -17.17
CA SER A 58 6.61 15.43 -17.31
C SER A 58 6.15 16.02 -15.98
N ILE A 59 6.49 15.40 -14.85
CA ILE A 59 6.12 15.93 -13.53
C ILE A 59 7.09 17.06 -13.18
N ILE A 60 6.60 18.28 -13.32
CA ILE A 60 7.29 19.49 -12.87
C ILE A 60 6.83 19.78 -11.45
N ALA A 61 7.76 19.72 -10.50
CA ALA A 61 7.52 20.20 -9.15
C ALA A 61 7.49 21.74 -9.17
N PRO A 62 6.36 22.40 -8.87
CA PRO A 62 6.29 23.87 -8.87
C PRO A 62 7.22 24.50 -7.83
N ASP A 63 7.44 23.78 -6.73
CA ASP A 63 8.44 24.10 -5.72
C ASP A 63 9.33 22.87 -5.47
N PRO A 64 10.51 22.79 -6.11
CA PRO A 64 11.48 21.72 -5.86
C PRO A 64 11.92 21.64 -4.40
N SER A 65 11.86 22.75 -3.66
CA SER A 65 12.27 22.81 -2.25
C SER A 65 11.40 21.93 -1.38
N ALA A 66 10.08 21.89 -1.65
CA ALA A 66 9.14 21.04 -0.94
C ALA A 66 9.47 19.54 -1.11
N ILE A 67 9.94 19.13 -2.29
CA ILE A 67 10.37 17.74 -2.51
C ILE A 67 11.65 17.45 -1.72
N HIS A 68 12.61 18.36 -1.75
CA HIS A 68 13.85 18.21 -0.98
C HIS A 68 13.58 18.14 0.52
N GLU A 69 12.70 19.00 1.04
CA GLU A 69 12.28 18.99 2.45
C GLU A 69 11.58 17.68 2.80
N PHE A 70 10.67 17.19 1.94
CA PHE A 70 10.02 15.90 2.13
C PHE A 70 11.03 14.76 2.22
N LEU A 71 11.99 14.70 1.28
CA LEU A 71 13.04 13.65 1.28
C LEU A 71 13.94 13.77 2.50
N TYR A 72 14.28 14.99 2.93
CA TYR A 72 15.06 15.23 4.13
C TYR A 72 14.35 14.72 5.40
N ASN A 73 13.06 15.01 5.54
CA ASN A 73 12.24 14.58 6.67
C ASN A 73 12.04 13.07 6.73
N HIS A 74 12.22 12.36 5.61
CA HIS A 74 12.05 10.91 5.50
C HIS A 74 13.33 10.19 5.08
N LYS A 75 14.50 10.76 5.37
CA LYS A 75 15.81 10.24 4.91
C LYS A 75 16.05 8.75 5.21
N ASP A 76 15.51 8.24 6.31
CA ASP A 76 15.66 6.83 6.72
C ASP A 76 14.81 5.88 5.86
N GLN A 77 13.91 6.43 5.06
CA GLN A 77 13.00 5.71 4.15
C GLN A 77 13.38 5.87 2.68
N VAL A 78 14.38 6.69 2.40
CA VAL A 78 14.84 6.97 1.05
C VAL A 78 15.64 5.78 0.54
N ILE A 79 15.22 5.21 -0.60
CA ILE A 79 15.98 4.16 -1.29
C ILE A 79 17.33 4.74 -1.72
N PRO A 80 18.47 4.08 -1.44
CA PRO A 80 19.78 4.55 -1.84
C PRO A 80 19.87 4.90 -3.34
N MET A 81 20.47 6.05 -3.65
CA MET A 81 20.51 6.55 -5.04
C MET A 81 21.33 5.68 -5.98
N ASP A 82 22.33 4.97 -5.49
CA ASP A 82 23.10 3.99 -6.25
C ASP A 82 22.23 2.82 -6.74
N GLN A 83 21.30 2.35 -5.91
CA GLN A 83 20.32 1.32 -6.31
C GLN A 83 19.29 1.89 -7.28
N LEU A 84 18.79 3.11 -7.02
CA LEU A 84 17.74 3.73 -7.82
C LEU A 84 18.26 4.17 -9.22
N SER A 85 19.46 4.77 -9.28
CA SER A 85 20.04 5.32 -10.52
C SER A 85 20.49 4.25 -11.52
N GLN A 86 20.93 3.08 -11.05
CA GLN A 86 21.24 1.93 -11.90
C GLN A 86 20.05 1.52 -12.79
N HIS A 87 18.82 1.80 -12.33
CA HIS A 87 17.59 1.41 -13.01
C HIS A 87 16.89 2.55 -13.76
N ILE A 88 17.13 3.79 -13.36
CA ILE A 88 16.40 4.97 -13.88
C ILE A 88 17.17 5.74 -14.95
N SER A 89 18.50 5.65 -14.97
CA SER A 89 19.35 6.32 -15.97
C SER A 89 19.10 5.87 -17.41
N GLU A 90 18.44 4.72 -17.61
CA GLU A 90 18.13 4.16 -18.93
C GLU A 90 16.93 4.84 -19.64
N TYR A 91 16.08 5.59 -18.92
CA TYR A 91 14.76 5.99 -19.43
C TYR A 91 14.43 7.49 -19.30
N ASP A 92 15.44 8.38 -19.25
CA ASP A 92 15.27 9.86 -19.17
C ASP A 92 14.34 10.34 -18.04
N CYS A 93 14.23 9.56 -16.97
CA CYS A 93 13.38 9.88 -15.84
C CYS A 93 14.11 10.80 -14.85
N TYR A 94 13.42 11.86 -14.39
CA TYR A 94 14.01 12.83 -13.48
C TYR A 94 14.30 12.19 -12.09
N PRO A 95 15.57 12.08 -11.66
CA PRO A 95 15.93 11.28 -10.49
C PRO A 95 15.24 11.70 -9.19
N THR A 96 15.09 13.01 -8.97
CA THR A 96 14.43 13.56 -7.78
C THR A 96 12.97 13.12 -7.67
N ILE A 97 12.26 13.05 -8.80
CA ILE A 97 10.86 12.62 -8.84
C ILE A 97 10.77 11.11 -8.63
N ALA A 98 11.66 10.33 -9.24
CA ALA A 98 11.71 8.90 -8.98
C ALA A 98 11.95 8.59 -7.50
N GLN A 99 12.86 9.32 -6.86
CA GLN A 99 13.14 9.16 -5.45
C GLN A 99 11.99 9.60 -4.55
N PHE A 100 11.30 10.68 -4.93
CA PHE A 100 10.07 11.11 -4.27
C PHE A 100 9.00 10.01 -4.28
N PHE A 101 8.72 9.41 -5.45
CA PHE A 101 7.77 8.30 -5.54
C PHE A 101 8.22 7.05 -4.78
N ALA A 102 9.50 6.68 -4.90
CA ALA A 102 10.06 5.55 -4.17
C ALA A 102 9.86 5.72 -2.65
N THR A 103 10.09 6.93 -2.14
CA THR A 103 9.93 7.25 -0.73
C THR A 103 8.46 7.21 -0.31
N ILE A 104 7.54 7.75 -1.11
CA ILE A 104 6.09 7.65 -0.86
C ILE A 104 5.64 6.17 -0.80
N PHE A 105 6.07 5.35 -1.76
CA PHE A 105 5.71 3.93 -1.77
C PHE A 105 6.30 3.20 -0.57
N ASN A 106 7.54 3.50 -0.19
CA ASN A 106 8.15 2.87 0.98
C ASN A 106 7.40 3.24 2.27
N LEU A 107 7.06 4.52 2.47
CA LEU A 107 6.24 4.96 3.59
C LEU A 107 4.88 4.26 3.62
N PHE A 108 4.22 4.15 2.46
CA PHE A 108 2.92 3.50 2.35
C PHE A 108 2.99 2.00 2.67
N LEU A 109 4.03 1.32 2.20
CA LEU A 109 4.22 -0.12 2.38
C LEU A 109 4.72 -0.49 3.78
N LEU A 110 5.43 0.40 4.47
CA LEU A 110 5.89 0.16 5.84
C LEU A 110 4.80 0.35 6.90
N ASP A 111 3.70 1.02 6.55
CA ASP A 111 2.57 1.18 7.45
C ASP A 111 1.78 -0.13 7.59
N ASP A 112 1.74 -0.67 8.80
CA ASP A 112 1.10 -1.97 9.10
C ASP A 112 -0.40 -1.97 8.80
N GLU A 113 -1.08 -0.82 8.94
CA GLU A 113 -2.50 -0.69 8.61
C GLU A 113 -2.72 -0.80 7.09
N ASN A 114 -1.90 -0.12 6.30
CA ASN A 114 -1.92 -0.21 4.84
C ASN A 114 -1.55 -1.62 4.36
N GLN A 115 -0.56 -2.27 4.97
CA GLN A 115 -0.23 -3.67 4.68
C GLN A 115 -1.43 -4.58 4.94
N ALA A 116 -2.10 -4.44 6.08
CA ALA A 116 -3.27 -5.23 6.43
C ALA A 116 -4.41 -5.03 5.42
N ARG A 117 -4.64 -3.79 4.96
CA ARG A 117 -5.63 -3.47 3.93
C ARG A 117 -5.31 -4.12 2.58
N ILE A 118 -4.06 -4.04 2.12
CA ILE A 118 -3.61 -4.69 0.88
C ILE A 118 -3.79 -6.21 0.96
N LEU A 119 -3.37 -6.82 2.08
CA LEU A 119 -3.50 -8.26 2.30
C LEU A 119 -4.95 -8.70 2.34
N LEU A 120 -5.84 -7.96 3.02
CA LEU A 120 -7.26 -8.27 3.08
C LEU A 120 -7.92 -8.21 1.69
N ASP A 121 -7.65 -7.14 0.92
CA ASP A 121 -8.20 -7.01 -0.44
C ASP A 121 -7.70 -8.13 -1.37
N SER A 122 -6.44 -8.53 -1.24
CA SER A 122 -5.88 -9.63 -2.03
C SER A 122 -6.55 -10.98 -1.75
N LYS A 123 -6.97 -11.21 -0.50
CA LYS A 123 -7.64 -12.44 -0.08
C LYS A 123 -9.08 -12.51 -0.56
N ILE A 124 -9.79 -11.37 -0.53
CA ILE A 124 -11.17 -11.26 -1.03
C ILE A 124 -11.24 -11.52 -2.55
N ARG A 125 -10.22 -11.12 -3.32
CA ARG A 125 -10.17 -11.36 -4.77
C ARG A 125 -9.83 -12.81 -5.17
N GLN A 126 -9.45 -13.66 -4.22
CA GLN A 126 -9.16 -15.07 -4.48
C GLN A 126 -10.36 -16.01 -4.21
N GLU A 127 -11.46 -15.48 -3.66
CA GLU A 127 -12.75 -16.15 -3.49
C GLU A 127 -13.69 -15.88 -4.67
#